data_AF-A0AAN5C0I6-F1
#
_entry.id   AF-A0AAN5C0I6-F1
#
_cell.length_a   1.000
_cell.length_b   1.000
_cell.length_c   1.000
_cell.angle_alpha   90.00
_cell.angle_beta   90.00
_cell.angle_gamma   90.00
#
_symmetry.space_group_name_H-M   'P 1'
#
loop_
_entity.id
_entity.type
_entity.pdbx_description
1 polymer ?
#
loop_
_entity_poly.entity_id
_entity_poly.type
_entity_poly.pdbx_seq_one_letter_code
_entity_poly.pdbx_strand_id
1 'polypeptide(L)'
;MILPTSIKADCSTSGLAQPMEALNPSTFPLPGLSLILRSVSSNLHSGYGFTLIRGVPVERYTREENMIIYVGISSHIGAMRGRQDHQFKGQPADVMLAHITDMRRPDGEQNYALAAYTDSEVVFHTDVGDIVSLFVLSEPANGGESLLASGWTVYNALAENRPDLVRVLAEDWPIPRCVDTMEKTPHMEFNDTL
;
A
#
# COMPACT_ATOMS: atom_id res chain seq x y z
N MET A 1 -3.86 10.28 14.36
CA MET A 1 -3.20 9.84 15.62
C MET A 1 -1.74 10.25 15.59
N ILE A 2 -1.24 10.91 16.64
CA ILE A 2 0.18 11.27 16.76
C ILE A 2 0.81 10.22 17.69
N LEU A 3 1.80 9.49 17.20
CA LEU A 3 2.63 8.61 18.02
C LEU A 3 3.50 9.47 18.95
N PRO A 4 3.76 9.03 20.19
CA PRO A 4 4.69 9.71 21.06
C PRO A 4 6.08 9.80 20.39
N THR A 5 6.78 10.91 20.62
CA THR A 5 8.06 11.29 19.98
C THR A 5 9.25 10.34 20.26
N SER A 6 9.02 9.22 20.94
CA SER A 6 10.05 8.27 21.37
C SER A 6 9.71 6.83 20.97
N ILE A 7 9.57 6.57 19.67
CA ILE A 7 9.54 5.19 19.14
C ILE A 7 10.83 4.44 19.50
N LYS A 8 11.95 5.15 19.71
CA LYS A 8 13.21 4.57 20.23
C LYS A 8 13.08 3.98 21.65
N ALA A 9 12.14 4.42 22.48
CA ALA A 9 12.00 3.86 23.83
C ALA A 9 11.22 2.54 23.84
N ASP A 10 10.36 2.32 22.84
CA ASP A 10 9.46 1.16 22.80
C ASP A 10 9.94 0.07 21.84
N CYS A 11 10.69 0.41 20.77
CA CYS A 11 11.38 -0.57 19.94
C CYS A 11 12.68 -1.00 20.63
N SER A 12 12.72 -2.19 21.23
CA SER A 12 14.00 -2.78 21.62
C SER A 12 14.89 -2.92 20.37
N THR A 13 16.20 -2.69 20.54
CA THR A 13 17.22 -2.85 19.48
C THR A 13 17.18 -4.23 18.80
N SER A 14 16.54 -5.23 19.43
CA SER A 14 16.34 -6.57 18.88
C SER A 14 15.39 -6.63 17.68
N GLY A 15 14.38 -5.75 17.59
CA GLY A 15 13.42 -5.75 16.48
C GLY A 15 14.03 -5.25 15.17
N LEU A 16 15.00 -4.34 15.25
CA LEU A 16 15.72 -3.81 14.09
C LEU A 16 16.70 -4.82 13.45
N ALA A 17 17.01 -5.91 14.15
CA ALA A 17 17.91 -6.95 13.68
C ALA A 17 17.18 -8.16 13.06
N GLN A 18 15.84 -8.13 12.99
CA GLN A 18 15.05 -9.24 12.43
C GLN A 18 14.86 -9.07 10.92
N PRO A 19 14.85 -10.18 10.15
CA PRO A 19 14.46 -10.12 8.76
C PRO A 19 12.97 -9.71 8.63
N MET A 20 12.64 -8.92 7.61
CA MET A 20 11.31 -8.29 7.49
C MET A 20 10.16 -9.29 7.43
N GLU A 21 10.38 -10.47 6.87
CA GLU A 21 9.43 -11.57 6.81
C GLU A 21 9.09 -12.17 8.18
N ALA A 22 9.98 -12.02 9.17
CA ALA A 22 9.76 -12.52 10.52
C ALA A 22 9.08 -11.48 11.43
N LEU A 23 8.86 -10.25 10.96
CA LEU A 23 8.30 -9.16 11.76
C LEU A 23 6.80 -9.36 12.03
N ASN A 24 6.49 -9.52 13.31
CA ASN A 24 5.16 -9.66 13.87
C ASN A 24 5.14 -9.04 15.29
N PRO A 25 3.97 -8.91 15.93
CA PRO A 25 3.88 -8.29 17.26
C PRO A 25 4.76 -8.92 18.36
N SER A 26 5.18 -10.18 18.21
CA SER A 26 6.07 -10.85 19.15
C SER A 26 7.56 -10.57 18.88
N THR A 27 7.95 -10.39 17.62
CA THR A 27 9.34 -10.12 17.21
C THR A 27 9.65 -8.62 17.10
N PHE A 28 8.62 -7.79 16.99
CA PHE A 28 8.67 -6.33 17.02
C PHE A 28 7.68 -5.79 18.06
N PRO A 29 7.91 -6.03 19.36
CA PRO A 29 6.97 -5.62 20.39
C PRO A 29 6.90 -4.10 20.51
N LEU A 30 5.69 -3.57 20.56
CA LEU A 30 5.40 -2.16 20.85
C LEU A 30 4.45 -2.05 22.05
N PRO A 31 4.90 -2.29 23.29
CA PRO A 31 3.99 -2.43 24.44
C PRO A 31 3.10 -1.21 24.67
N GLY A 32 3.65 0.00 24.51
CA GLY A 32 2.90 1.26 24.66
C GLY A 32 1.96 1.59 23.50
N LEU A 33 2.16 0.98 22.33
CA LEU A 33 1.43 1.32 21.10
C LEU A 33 0.56 0.19 20.55
N SER A 34 0.76 -1.05 20.99
CA SER A 34 0.09 -2.21 20.39
C SER A 34 -1.43 -2.10 20.47
N LEU A 35 -1.99 -1.74 21.63
CA LEU A 35 -3.44 -1.54 21.79
C LEU A 35 -3.96 -0.40 20.91
N ILE A 36 -3.17 0.66 20.79
CA ILE A 36 -3.49 1.81 19.95
C ILE A 36 -3.52 1.40 18.48
N LEU A 37 -2.51 0.68 17.99
CA LEU A 37 -2.45 0.15 16.62
C LEU A 37 -3.53 -0.90 16.34
N ARG A 38 -3.94 -1.69 17.34
CA ARG A 38 -5.12 -2.57 17.21
C ARG A 38 -6.41 -1.79 17.06
N SER A 39 -6.57 -0.67 17.77
CA SER A 39 -7.74 0.20 17.56
C SER A 39 -7.77 0.82 16.16
N VAL A 40 -6.60 1.08 15.55
CA VAL A 40 -6.51 1.49 14.14
C VAL A 40 -7.08 0.42 13.22
N SER A 41 -6.72 -0.84 13.42
CA SER A 41 -7.30 -1.96 12.67
C SER A 41 -8.84 -1.99 12.76
N SER A 42 -9.39 -1.81 13.97
CA SER A 42 -10.85 -1.73 14.16
C SER A 42 -11.48 -0.54 13.44
N ASN A 43 -10.83 0.63 13.47
CA ASN A 43 -11.32 1.82 12.76
C ASN A 43 -11.30 1.66 11.24
N LEU A 44 -10.30 0.96 10.69
CA LEU A 44 -10.21 0.70 9.25
C LEU A 44 -11.34 -0.23 8.77
N HIS A 45 -11.68 -1.27 9.53
CA HIS A 45 -12.70 -2.25 9.11
C HIS A 45 -14.13 -1.84 9.45
N SER A 46 -14.33 -1.14 10.58
CA SER A 46 -15.68 -0.92 11.14
C SER A 46 -15.95 0.52 11.56
N GLY A 47 -14.98 1.42 11.40
CA GLY A 47 -15.10 2.83 11.71
C GLY A 47 -15.12 3.70 10.47
N TYR A 48 -14.25 4.71 10.44
CA TYR A 48 -14.19 5.68 9.35
C TYR A 48 -13.55 5.13 8.06
N GLY A 49 -12.85 4.00 8.13
CA GLY A 49 -12.12 3.44 6.98
C GLY A 49 -10.81 4.15 6.65
N PHE A 50 -10.34 5.07 7.50
CA PHE A 50 -9.10 5.81 7.30
C PHE A 50 -8.43 6.19 8.62
N THR A 51 -7.10 6.12 8.67
CA THR A 51 -6.29 6.57 9.80
C THR A 51 -4.96 7.15 9.34
N LEU A 52 -4.63 8.36 9.81
CA LEU A 52 -3.29 8.93 9.68
C LEU A 52 -2.48 8.69 10.98
N ILE A 53 -1.33 8.04 10.85
CA ILE A 53 -0.36 7.83 11.94
C ILE A 53 0.83 8.78 11.69
N ARG A 54 1.18 9.60 12.68
CA ARG A 54 2.28 10.58 12.61
C ARG A 54 3.31 10.35 13.71
N GLY A 55 4.52 10.88 13.58
CA GLY A 55 5.52 10.89 14.64
C GLY A 55 6.62 9.84 14.53
N VAL A 56 6.73 9.15 13.38
CA VAL A 56 7.90 8.32 13.07
C VAL A 56 9.05 9.23 12.62
N PRO A 57 10.19 9.28 13.32
CA PRO A 57 11.28 10.20 13.00
C PRO A 57 12.19 9.59 11.92
N VAL A 58 11.70 9.56 10.69
CA VAL A 58 12.30 8.82 9.56
C VAL A 58 13.75 9.21 9.27
N GLU A 59 14.13 10.46 9.54
CA GLU A 59 15.48 11.00 9.29
C GLU A 59 16.54 10.41 10.24
N ARG A 60 16.12 9.78 11.34
CA ARG A 60 17.02 9.17 12.33
C ARG A 60 17.46 7.75 11.98
N TYR A 61 16.92 7.19 10.90
CA TYR A 61 17.08 5.80 10.53
C TYR A 61 17.55 5.70 9.08
N THR A 62 18.32 4.65 8.80
CA THR A 62 18.63 4.28 7.42
C THR A 62 17.36 3.89 6.66
N ARG A 63 17.45 3.81 5.33
CA ARG A 63 16.29 3.44 4.50
C ARG A 63 15.78 2.04 4.82
N GLU A 64 16.69 1.10 5.10
CA GLU A 64 16.35 -0.27 5.50
C GLU A 64 15.69 -0.31 6.88
N GLU A 65 16.24 0.38 7.88
CA GLU A 65 15.64 0.47 9.21
C GLU A 65 14.24 1.11 9.17
N ASN A 66 14.02 2.12 8.31
CA ASN A 66 12.71 2.70 8.08
C ASN A 66 11.70 1.68 7.50
N MET A 67 12.13 0.81 6.58
CA MET A 67 11.28 -0.28 6.09
C MET A 67 10.94 -1.27 7.21
N ILE A 68 11.93 -1.66 8.02
CA ILE A 68 11.74 -2.54 9.17
C ILE A 68 10.74 -1.92 10.16
N ILE A 69 10.88 -0.62 10.48
CA ILE A 69 9.95 0.11 11.35
C ILE A 69 8.54 0.11 10.76
N TYR A 70 8.41 0.39 9.47
CA TYR A 70 7.13 0.39 8.78
C TYR A 70 6.45 -0.99 8.84
N VAL A 71 7.20 -2.04 8.50
CA VAL A 71 6.75 -3.43 8.53
C VAL A 71 6.39 -3.86 9.96
N GLY A 72 7.19 -3.49 10.95
CA GLY A 72 6.95 -3.74 12.36
C GLY A 72 5.64 -3.11 12.84
N ILE A 73 5.45 -1.80 12.62
CA ILE A 73 4.23 -1.07 12.99
C ILE A 73 3.01 -1.67 12.27
N SER A 74 3.11 -1.93 10.97
CA SER A 74 1.98 -2.45 10.17
C SER A 74 1.54 -3.83 10.67
N SER A 75 2.46 -4.64 11.21
CA SER A 75 2.15 -5.98 11.73
C SER A 75 1.19 -5.98 12.93
N HIS A 76 1.12 -4.87 13.67
CA HIS A 76 0.12 -4.70 14.73
C HIS A 76 -1.27 -4.35 14.17
N ILE A 77 -1.35 -3.79 12.97
CA ILE A 77 -2.61 -3.36 12.33
C ILE A 77 -3.20 -4.50 11.51
N GLY A 78 -2.39 -5.14 10.66
CA GLY A 78 -2.75 -6.26 9.80
C GLY A 78 -1.75 -7.40 9.94
N ALA A 79 -2.25 -8.64 10.03
CA ALA A 79 -1.41 -9.82 10.24
C ALA A 79 -0.80 -10.38 8.94
N MET A 80 -1.42 -10.09 7.80
CA MET A 80 -1.00 -10.55 6.48
C MET A 80 -0.60 -9.40 5.59
N ARG A 81 0.32 -9.66 4.66
CA ARG A 81 0.83 -8.68 3.70
C ARG A 81 0.39 -9.08 2.31
N GLY A 82 -0.12 -8.12 1.56
CA GLY A 82 -0.41 -8.31 0.14
C GLY A 82 0.90 -8.35 -0.66
N ARG A 83 0.97 -9.28 -1.61
CA ARG A 83 2.08 -9.34 -2.56
C ARG A 83 1.96 -8.22 -3.60
N GLN A 84 3.03 -7.46 -3.78
CA GLN A 84 3.15 -6.36 -4.72
C GLN A 84 3.79 -6.81 -6.05
N ASP A 85 4.75 -7.73 -5.99
CA ASP A 85 5.43 -8.30 -7.17
C ASP A 85 5.80 -9.77 -6.89
N HIS A 86 5.97 -10.55 -7.95
CA HIS A 86 6.42 -11.95 -7.96
C HIS A 86 7.90 -12.10 -8.33
N GLN A 87 8.59 -11.00 -8.60
CA GLN A 87 10.01 -10.99 -8.97
C GLN A 87 10.80 -9.91 -8.23
N PHE A 88 12.03 -10.23 -7.85
CA PHE A 88 13.00 -9.28 -7.35
C PHE A 88 14.32 -9.46 -8.12
N LYS A 89 14.78 -8.39 -8.77
CA LYS A 89 15.99 -8.41 -9.62
C LYS A 89 15.96 -9.53 -10.68
N GLY A 90 14.79 -9.77 -11.27
CA GLY A 90 14.58 -10.80 -12.29
C GLY A 90 14.55 -12.24 -11.77
N GLN A 91 14.64 -12.45 -10.46
CA GLN A 91 14.49 -13.76 -9.84
C GLN A 91 13.10 -13.90 -9.20
N PRO A 92 12.48 -15.09 -9.21
CA PRO A 92 11.21 -15.32 -8.51
C PRO A 92 11.32 -14.97 -7.02
N ALA A 93 10.46 -14.07 -6.54
CA ALA A 93 10.41 -13.65 -5.15
C ALA A 93 9.07 -12.98 -4.86
N ASP A 94 8.47 -13.25 -3.70
CA ASP A 94 7.28 -12.50 -3.27
C ASP A 94 7.72 -11.17 -2.65
N VAL A 95 7.51 -10.08 -3.38
CA VAL A 95 7.81 -8.72 -2.93
C VAL A 95 6.60 -8.16 -2.20
N MET A 96 6.78 -7.76 -0.95
CA MET A 96 5.70 -7.26 -0.09
C MET A 96 5.67 -5.73 0.06
N LEU A 97 6.72 -5.05 -0.41
CA LEU A 97 6.87 -3.59 -0.33
C LEU A 97 7.19 -3.03 -1.71
N ALA A 98 6.47 -1.99 -2.10
CA ALA A 98 6.75 -1.23 -3.31
C ALA A 98 7.17 0.20 -2.95
N HIS A 99 8.11 0.75 -3.72
CA HIS A 99 8.48 2.16 -3.60
C HIS A 99 7.57 3.00 -4.50
N ILE A 100 6.81 3.92 -3.91
CA ILE A 100 6.10 4.94 -4.68
C ILE A 100 7.03 6.15 -4.79
N THR A 101 7.59 6.37 -5.98
CA THR A 101 8.52 7.45 -6.27
C THR A 101 8.63 7.62 -7.78
N ASP A 102 8.92 8.83 -8.22
CA ASP A 102 9.24 9.07 -9.63
C ASP A 102 10.50 8.28 -10.03
N MET A 103 10.33 7.29 -10.90
CA MET A 103 11.42 6.48 -11.46
C MET A 103 11.58 6.69 -12.97
N ARG A 104 11.07 7.81 -13.51
CA ARG A 104 11.25 8.16 -14.92
C ARG A 104 12.74 8.30 -15.24
N ARG A 105 13.14 7.79 -16.41
CA ARG A 105 14.51 7.96 -16.90
C ARG A 105 14.68 9.37 -17.48
N PRO A 106 15.89 9.97 -17.37
CA PRO A 106 16.15 11.32 -17.90
C PRO A 106 15.95 11.46 -19.42
N ASP A 107 15.96 10.36 -20.16
CA ASP A 107 15.79 10.31 -21.62
C ASP A 107 14.32 10.19 -22.07
N GLY A 108 13.37 10.11 -21.14
CA GLY A 108 11.94 10.06 -21.44
C GLY A 108 11.44 8.70 -21.94
N GLU A 109 12.31 7.70 -22.12
CA GLU A 109 11.87 6.34 -22.46
C GLU A 109 11.28 5.65 -21.23
N GLN A 110 9.95 5.64 -21.16
CA GLN A 110 9.21 4.95 -20.10
C GLN A 110 9.31 3.43 -20.31
N ASN A 111 10.03 2.75 -19.43
CA ASN A 111 9.96 1.29 -19.30
C ASN A 111 8.98 0.83 -18.22
N TYR A 112 8.28 1.76 -17.53
CA TYR A 112 7.33 1.42 -16.48
C TYR A 112 6.06 2.27 -16.58
N ALA A 113 4.94 1.64 -16.99
CA ALA A 113 3.62 2.26 -17.10
C ALA A 113 2.81 2.24 -15.78
N LEU A 114 3.46 1.94 -14.65
CA LEU A 114 2.79 1.81 -13.36
C LEU A 114 2.62 3.18 -12.72
N ALA A 115 1.38 3.50 -12.33
CA ALA A 115 1.02 4.77 -11.69
C ALA A 115 1.91 5.14 -10.50
N ALA A 116 2.39 4.12 -9.75
CA ALA A 116 3.29 4.28 -8.61
C ALA A 116 4.65 4.93 -8.95
N TYR A 117 5.06 4.96 -10.22
CA TYR A 117 6.42 5.31 -10.65
C TYR A 117 6.51 6.59 -11.49
N THR A 118 5.44 7.40 -11.50
CA THR A 118 5.31 8.61 -12.31
C THR A 118 4.86 9.80 -11.45
N ASP A 119 4.91 11.01 -12.01
CA ASP A 119 4.38 12.23 -11.39
C ASP A 119 2.96 12.58 -11.88
N SER A 120 2.33 11.67 -12.64
CA SER A 120 1.01 11.89 -13.21
C SER A 120 -0.09 11.68 -12.18
N GLU A 121 -1.21 12.37 -12.38
CA GLU A 121 -2.40 12.18 -11.54
C GLU A 121 -2.87 10.72 -11.59
N VAL A 122 -3.11 10.17 -10.40
CA VAL A 122 -3.73 8.85 -10.26
C VAL A 122 -5.19 9.05 -9.90
N VAL A 123 -6.08 8.59 -10.78
CA VAL A 123 -7.54 8.69 -10.58
C VAL A 123 -7.99 7.88 -9.35
N PHE A 124 -9.15 8.22 -8.80
CA PHE A 124 -9.73 7.45 -7.69
C PHE A 124 -9.88 5.96 -8.06
N HIS A 125 -9.35 5.10 -7.21
CA HIS A 125 -9.41 3.65 -7.34
C HIS A 125 -9.40 2.99 -5.96
N THR A 126 -9.66 1.70 -5.94
CA THR A 126 -9.43 0.82 -4.79
C THR A 126 -8.41 -0.23 -5.18
N ASP A 127 -7.49 -0.53 -4.28
CA ASP A 127 -6.52 -1.61 -4.49
C ASP A 127 -7.11 -2.98 -4.09
N VAL A 128 -6.41 -4.03 -4.50
CA VAL A 128 -6.70 -5.39 -4.04
C VAL A 128 -6.20 -5.56 -2.60
N GLY A 129 -7.12 -5.92 -1.70
CA GLY A 129 -6.84 -6.20 -0.29
C GLY A 129 -7.72 -5.38 0.64
N ASP A 130 -7.68 -5.70 1.94
CA ASP A 130 -8.53 -5.04 2.94
C ASP A 130 -7.98 -3.68 3.37
N ILE A 131 -6.65 -3.52 3.39
CA ILE A 131 -5.97 -2.32 3.87
C ILE A 131 -4.84 -1.95 2.91
N VAL A 132 -4.87 -0.71 2.42
CA VAL A 132 -3.73 -0.05 1.79
C VAL A 132 -3.02 0.81 2.83
N SER A 133 -1.70 0.72 2.88
CA SER A 133 -0.89 1.54 3.77
C SER A 133 0.28 2.17 3.03
N LEU A 134 0.55 3.42 3.36
CA LEU A 134 1.62 4.23 2.79
C LEU A 134 2.52 4.74 3.92
N PHE A 135 3.83 4.69 3.69
CA PHE A 135 4.83 5.17 4.63
C PHE A 135 5.71 6.22 3.96
N VAL A 136 5.58 7.46 4.43
CA VAL A 136 6.24 8.62 3.82
C VAL A 136 7.67 8.71 4.32
N LEU A 137 8.63 8.62 3.40
CA LEU A 137 10.07 8.79 3.68
C LEU A 137 10.56 10.23 3.42
N SER A 138 9.91 10.94 2.49
CA SER A 138 10.23 12.32 2.15
C SER A 138 9.01 12.98 1.51
N GLU A 139 8.89 14.29 1.71
CA GLU A 139 7.87 15.10 1.04
C GLU A 139 8.36 15.56 -0.34
N PRO A 140 7.48 15.61 -1.35
CA PRO A 140 7.83 16.15 -2.66
C PRO A 140 8.03 17.68 -2.58
N ALA A 141 8.82 18.24 -3.49
CA ALA A 141 9.01 19.69 -3.57
C ALA A 141 7.73 20.43 -3.99
N ASN A 142 6.90 19.80 -4.83
CA ASN A 142 5.59 20.31 -5.27
C ASN A 142 4.66 19.11 -5.54
N GLY A 143 3.35 19.31 -5.35
CA GLY A 143 2.34 18.28 -5.60
C GLY A 143 2.36 17.14 -4.56
N GLY A 144 1.92 15.95 -4.97
CA GLY A 144 1.89 14.74 -4.14
C GLY A 144 0.75 14.71 -3.12
N GLU A 145 -0.28 15.52 -3.34
CA GLU A 145 -1.49 15.49 -2.54
C GLU A 145 -2.18 14.13 -2.66
N SER A 146 -2.52 13.53 -1.51
CA SER A 146 -3.33 12.32 -1.47
C SER A 146 -4.79 12.70 -1.20
N LEU A 147 -5.66 12.41 -2.17
CA LEU A 147 -7.10 12.61 -2.05
C LEU A 147 -7.77 11.30 -1.61
N LEU A 148 -8.75 11.42 -0.71
CA LEU A 148 -9.55 10.30 -0.23
C LEU A 148 -11.03 10.61 -0.41
N ALA A 149 -11.78 9.63 -0.90
CA ALA A 149 -13.24 9.68 -0.96
C ALA A 149 -13.84 8.47 -0.23
N SER A 150 -14.95 8.69 0.49
CA SER A 150 -15.69 7.62 1.15
C SER A 150 -16.62 6.93 0.16
N GLY A 151 -16.35 5.67 -0.17
CA GLY A 151 -17.22 4.84 -1.02
C GLY A 151 -18.65 4.74 -0.47
N TRP A 152 -18.81 4.64 0.85
CA TRP A 152 -20.12 4.65 1.51
C TRP A 152 -20.88 5.97 1.34
N THR A 153 -20.17 7.10 1.40
CA THR A 153 -20.80 8.41 1.17
C THR A 153 -21.27 8.54 -0.27
N VAL A 154 -20.44 8.09 -1.23
CA VAL A 154 -20.81 8.05 -2.65
C VAL A 154 -22.01 7.12 -2.87
N TYR A 155 -21.99 5.92 -2.29
CA TYR A 155 -23.09 4.97 -2.35
C TYR A 155 -24.39 5.57 -1.81
N ASN A 156 -24.37 6.18 -0.63
CA ASN A 156 -25.56 6.78 -0.02
C ASN A 156 -26.14 7.91 -0.87
N ALA A 157 -25.26 8.78 -1.42
CA ALA A 157 -25.69 9.84 -2.32
C ALA A 157 -26.33 9.29 -3.60
N LEU A 158 -25.77 8.21 -4.17
CA LEU A 158 -26.37 7.52 -5.32
C LEU A 158 -27.68 6.82 -4.94
N ALA A 159 -27.76 6.16 -3.79
CA ALA A 159 -28.98 5.48 -3.35
C ALA A 159 -30.14 6.47 -3.15
N GLU A 160 -29.87 7.67 -2.65
CA GLU A 160 -30.86 8.73 -2.46
C GLU A 160 -31.28 9.38 -3.79
N ASN A 161 -30.32 9.71 -4.66
CA ASN A 161 -30.59 10.56 -5.83
C ASN A 161 -30.70 9.81 -7.16
N ARG A 162 -30.04 8.65 -7.29
CA ARG A 162 -29.92 7.84 -8.53
C ARG A 162 -29.83 6.33 -8.21
N PRO A 163 -30.85 5.74 -7.56
CA PRO A 163 -30.83 4.32 -7.20
C PRO A 163 -30.78 3.39 -8.42
N ASP A 164 -31.11 3.88 -9.61
CA ASP A 164 -30.91 3.18 -10.88
C ASP A 164 -29.43 2.92 -11.17
N LEU A 165 -28.54 3.88 -10.88
CA LEU A 165 -27.10 3.70 -11.05
C LEU A 165 -26.52 2.68 -10.06
N VAL A 166 -27.05 2.63 -8.83
CA VAL A 166 -26.63 1.62 -7.85
C VAL A 166 -26.90 0.21 -8.37
N ARG A 167 -28.04 -0.01 -9.04
CA ARG A 167 -28.37 -1.32 -9.63
C ARG A 167 -27.38 -1.69 -10.73
N VAL A 168 -27.11 -0.78 -11.65
CA VAL A 168 -26.16 -0.99 -12.76
C VAL A 168 -24.74 -1.25 -12.25
N LEU A 169 -24.29 -0.52 -11.23
CA LEU A 169 -22.97 -0.72 -10.63
C LEU A 169 -22.86 -2.04 -9.83
N ALA A 170 -23.98 -2.63 -9.43
CA ALA A 170 -24.03 -3.92 -8.73
C ALA A 170 -24.15 -5.12 -9.69
N GLU A 171 -24.25 -4.89 -10.99
CA GLU A 171 -24.20 -5.96 -12.00
C GLU A 171 -22.79 -6.56 -12.12
N ASP A 172 -22.67 -7.69 -12.80
CA ASP A 172 -21.38 -8.29 -13.09
C ASP A 172 -20.68 -7.50 -14.20
N TRP A 173 -19.60 -6.80 -13.84
CA TRP A 173 -18.76 -6.08 -14.79
C TRP A 173 -17.60 -6.98 -15.25
N PRO A 174 -17.21 -6.93 -16.54
CA PRO A 174 -16.02 -7.61 -17.04
C PRO A 174 -14.76 -6.86 -16.59
N ILE A 175 -14.49 -6.87 -15.29
CA ILE A 175 -13.27 -6.31 -14.70
C ILE A 175 -12.19 -7.39 -14.82
N PRO A 176 -11.07 -7.14 -15.53
CA PRO A 176 -9.97 -8.09 -15.58
C PRO A 176 -9.48 -8.38 -14.17
N ARG A 177 -9.53 -9.64 -13.73
CA ARG A 177 -8.92 -10.01 -12.45
C ARG A 177 -7.42 -10.08 -12.63
N CYS A 178 -6.67 -9.82 -11.56
CA CYS A 178 -5.22 -9.99 -11.53
C CYS A 178 -4.77 -11.42 -11.96
N VAL A 179 -5.63 -12.43 -11.78
CA VAL A 179 -5.38 -13.80 -12.27
C VAL A 179 -5.58 -13.96 -13.78
N ASP A 180 -6.46 -13.17 -14.41
CA ASP A 180 -6.72 -13.26 -15.85
C ASP A 180 -5.53 -12.72 -16.67
N THR A 181 -4.66 -11.91 -16.05
CA THR A 181 -3.37 -11.48 -16.62
C THR A 181 -2.24 -12.49 -16.45
N MET A 182 -2.42 -13.54 -15.62
CA MET A 182 -1.42 -14.59 -15.39
C MET A 182 -1.59 -15.80 -16.30
N GLU A 183 -2.79 -16.05 -16.85
CA GLU A 183 -3.05 -17.19 -17.76
C GLU A 183 -2.72 -16.92 -19.23
N LYS A 184 -2.46 -15.67 -19.61
CA LYS A 184 -1.98 -15.37 -20.97
C LYS A 184 -0.47 -15.52 -21.01
N THR A 185 0.00 -16.76 -21.15
CA THR A 185 1.26 -17.00 -21.87
C THR A 185 1.19 -16.20 -23.17
N PRO A 186 2.11 -15.27 -23.45
CA PRO A 186 2.08 -14.57 -24.72
C PRO A 186 2.30 -15.62 -25.81
N HIS A 187 1.23 -15.97 -26.53
CA HIS A 187 1.36 -16.64 -27.81
C HIS A 187 2.01 -15.63 -28.75
N MET A 188 3.34 -15.70 -28.82
CA MET A 188 4.10 -15.09 -29.89
C MET A 188 3.82 -15.94 -31.13
N GLU A 189 2.72 -15.66 -31.82
CA GLU A 189 2.54 -16.14 -33.19
C GLU A 189 3.61 -15.45 -34.03
N PHE A 190 4.66 -16.17 -34.38
CA PHE A 190 5.53 -15.79 -35.48
C PHE A 190 4.67 -15.83 -36.75
N ASN A 191 4.31 -14.65 -37.24
CA ASN A 191 3.71 -14.55 -38.55
C ASN A 191 4.84 -14.72 -39.58
N ASP A 192 5.01 -15.93 -40.09
CA ASP A 192 5.90 -16.24 -41.21
C ASP A 192 5.32 -15.65 -42.50
N THR A 193 5.28 -14.32 -42.62
CA THR A 193 5.14 -13.65 -43.90
C THR A 193 5.73 -12.24 -43.86
N LEU A 194 6.84 -12.11 -44.62
CA LEU A 194 7.65 -10.93 -44.99
C LEU A 194 8.80 -10.54 -44.05
#